data_AF-A0A7L1Q7R2-F1
#
_entry.id   AF-A0A7L1Q7R2-F1
#
_cell.length_a   1.000
_cell.length_b   1.000
_cell.length_c   1.000
_cell.angle_alpha   90.00
_cell.angle_beta   90.00
_cell.angle_gamma   90.00
#
_symmetry.space_group_name_H-M   'P 1'
#
loop_
_entity.id
_entity.type
_entity.pdbx_description
1 polymer ?
#
loop_
_entity_poly.entity_id
_entity_poly.type
_entity_poly.pdbx_seq_one_letter_code
_entity_poly.pdbx_strand_id
1 'polypeptide(L)'
;QVVYVTASLPYCVLIVYLIRGLTLHGAVNGLVYMFTPKLEQLLNPKTWISAATQIFFSLGLGFGSLIAFASYNEPTNNCQRHAIIVSLINSTTSIFASIVTFSIYGFKATFNYESCINKVILLLLNAFDLEEGSVTADNLSEMKDYLMATYPQEYAQLAPQIKNCSLEAELDTAVQGTGLAFIVYSEAIKNMEVPQLYSVLYFFMLLMLGIGSMLGNTAAILTPLTDSKVIASRFPKEVISG
;
A
#
# COMPACT_ATOMS: atom_id res chain seq x y z
N GLN A 1 -14.00 22.65 -10.54
CA GLN A 1 -12.71 23.12 -9.99
C GLN A 1 -12.15 22.13 -8.96
N VAL A 2 -12.94 21.72 -7.95
CA VAL A 2 -12.52 20.73 -6.93
C VAL A 2 -12.05 19.40 -7.55
N VAL A 3 -12.80 18.86 -8.52
CA VAL A 3 -12.49 17.56 -9.17
C VAL A 3 -11.12 17.54 -9.85
N TYR A 4 -10.68 18.65 -10.46
CA TYR A 4 -9.37 18.73 -11.09
C TYR A 4 -8.24 18.59 -10.07
N VAL A 5 -8.35 19.26 -8.93
CA VAL A 5 -7.35 19.17 -7.86
C VAL A 5 -7.36 17.78 -7.23
N THR A 6 -8.55 17.25 -6.90
CA THR A 6 -8.68 15.93 -6.25
C THR A 6 -8.26 14.79 -7.16
N ALA A 7 -8.41 14.93 -8.49
CA ALA A 7 -8.01 13.91 -9.45
C ALA A 7 -6.52 14.01 -9.82
N SER A 8 -5.96 15.22 -10.02
CA SER A 8 -4.57 15.37 -10.49
C SER A 8 -3.53 15.20 -9.38
N LEU A 9 -3.81 15.71 -8.17
CA LEU A 9 -2.84 15.71 -7.09
C LEU A 9 -2.38 14.30 -6.69
N PRO A 10 -3.26 13.28 -6.57
CA PRO A 10 -2.80 11.93 -6.24
C PRO A 10 -1.79 11.37 -7.24
N TYR A 11 -1.95 11.64 -8.54
CA TYR A 11 -0.96 11.22 -9.54
C TYR A 11 0.38 11.91 -9.35
N CYS A 12 0.39 13.22 -9.07
CA CYS A 12 1.62 13.95 -8.77
C CYS A 12 2.34 13.34 -7.55
N VAL A 13 1.60 13.05 -6.48
CA VAL A 13 2.17 12.46 -5.27
C VAL A 13 2.68 11.03 -5.54
N LEU A 14 1.94 10.20 -6.27
CA LEU A 14 2.39 8.86 -6.65
C LEU A 14 3.68 8.89 -7.48
N ILE A 15 3.86 9.87 -8.38
CA ILE A 15 5.10 10.04 -9.15
C ILE A 15 6.27 10.40 -8.22
N VAL A 16 6.07 11.33 -7.27
CA VAL A 16 7.09 11.68 -6.27
C VAL A 16 7.47 10.44 -5.45
N TYR A 17 6.48 9.67 -5.00
CA TYR A 17 6.68 8.44 -4.24
C TYR A 17 7.32 7.33 -5.07
N LEU A 18 7.07 7.25 -6.38
CA LEU A 18 7.77 6.31 -7.25
C LEU A 18 9.25 6.61 -7.32
N ILE A 19 9.60 7.87 -7.62
CA ILE A 19 11.00 8.29 -7.73
C ILE A 19 11.70 8.03 -6.40
N ARG A 20 11.10 8.48 -5.29
CA ARG A 20 11.68 8.22 -3.97
C ARG A 20 11.76 6.73 -3.67
N GLY A 21 10.68 5.99 -3.86
CA GLY A 21 10.60 4.56 -3.54
C GLY A 21 11.63 3.73 -4.27
N LEU A 22 11.85 3.98 -5.57
CA LEU A 22 12.86 3.28 -6.36
C LEU A 22 14.31 3.64 -5.98
N THR A 23 14.54 4.81 -5.37
CA THR A 23 15.87 5.22 -4.88
C THR A 23 16.20 4.65 -3.50
N LEU A 24 15.22 4.11 -2.77
CA LEU A 24 15.44 3.56 -1.44
C LEU A 24 16.06 2.15 -1.52
N HIS A 25 16.97 1.87 -0.59
CA HIS A 25 17.61 0.56 -0.45
C HIS A 25 16.56 -0.53 -0.17
N GLY A 26 16.66 -1.68 -0.84
CA GLY A 26 15.69 -2.77 -0.68
C GLY A 26 14.39 -2.64 -1.47
N ALA A 27 14.19 -1.57 -2.25
CA ALA A 27 12.98 -1.42 -3.08
C ALA A 27 12.79 -2.57 -4.08
N VAL A 28 13.88 -3.06 -4.66
CA VAL A 28 13.86 -4.19 -5.62
C VAL A 28 13.31 -5.47 -4.97
N ASN A 29 13.61 -5.73 -3.69
CA ASN A 29 13.13 -6.92 -2.99
C ASN A 29 11.59 -6.96 -2.95
N GLY A 30 10.95 -5.81 -2.70
CA GLY A 30 9.50 -5.71 -2.71
C GLY A 30 8.88 -5.86 -4.11
N LEU A 31 9.55 -5.34 -5.15
CA LEU A 31 9.10 -5.50 -6.53
C LEU A 31 9.23 -6.96 -7.02
N VAL A 32 10.35 -7.61 -6.72
CA VAL A 32 10.54 -9.04 -7.01
C VAL A 32 9.48 -9.87 -6.29
N TYR A 33 9.20 -9.58 -5.02
CA TYR A 33 8.12 -10.23 -4.27
C TYR A 33 6.75 -10.04 -4.94
N MET A 34 6.43 -8.81 -5.40
CA MET A 34 5.17 -8.53 -6.11
C MET A 34 5.01 -9.33 -7.40
N PHE A 35 6.08 -9.49 -8.17
CA PHE A 35 6.03 -10.13 -9.50
C PHE A 35 6.33 -11.64 -9.47
N THR A 36 6.69 -12.21 -8.32
CA THR A 36 6.94 -13.65 -8.18
C THR A 36 5.60 -14.40 -8.05
N PRO A 37 5.16 -15.17 -9.06
CA PRO A 37 3.83 -15.76 -9.06
C PRO A 37 3.79 -17.04 -8.20
N LYS A 38 2.87 -17.08 -7.23
CA LYS A 38 2.53 -18.29 -6.46
C LYS A 38 1.44 -19.07 -7.22
N LEU A 39 1.85 -19.96 -8.13
CA LEU A 39 0.94 -20.63 -9.09
C LEU A 39 -0.14 -21.49 -8.41
N GLU A 40 0.11 -22.01 -7.20
CA GLU A 40 -0.90 -22.73 -6.43
C GLU A 40 -2.13 -21.87 -6.10
N GLN A 41 -1.99 -20.54 -6.05
CA GLN A 41 -3.09 -19.63 -5.74
C GLN A 41 -4.13 -19.53 -6.87
N LEU A 42 -3.77 -19.92 -8.10
CA LEU A 42 -4.69 -19.91 -9.25
C LEU A 42 -5.76 -21.01 -9.15
N LEU A 43 -5.44 -22.10 -8.44
CA LEU A 43 -6.39 -23.20 -8.17
C LEU A 43 -7.39 -22.85 -7.07
N ASN A 44 -7.11 -21.82 -6.26
CA ASN A 44 -7.98 -21.42 -5.17
C ASN A 44 -9.13 -20.55 -5.69
N PRO A 45 -10.41 -20.99 -5.58
CA PRO A 45 -11.56 -20.22 -6.08
C PRO A 45 -11.74 -18.88 -5.35
N LYS A 46 -11.28 -18.75 -4.11
CA LYS A 46 -11.34 -17.48 -3.37
C LYS A 46 -10.51 -16.38 -4.05
N THR A 47 -9.39 -16.74 -4.69
CA THR A 47 -8.53 -15.79 -5.43
C THR A 47 -9.33 -15.11 -6.56
N TRP A 48 -10.12 -15.88 -7.31
CA TRP A 48 -10.94 -15.37 -8.40
C TRP A 48 -12.13 -14.53 -7.93
N ILE A 49 -12.79 -14.94 -6.84
CA ILE A 49 -13.88 -14.17 -6.23
C ILE A 49 -13.36 -12.80 -5.76
N SER A 50 -12.22 -12.77 -5.08
CA SER A 50 -11.58 -11.52 -4.64
C SER A 50 -11.18 -10.64 -5.82
N ALA A 51 -10.58 -11.22 -6.88
CA ALA A 51 -10.19 -10.48 -8.08
C ALA A 51 -11.40 -9.85 -8.79
N ALA A 52 -12.48 -10.62 -8.99
CA ALA A 52 -13.72 -10.11 -9.58
C ALA A 52 -14.31 -8.99 -8.72
N THR A 53 -14.42 -9.21 -7.41
CA THR A 53 -14.95 -8.23 -6.45
C THR A 53 -14.14 -6.93 -6.47
N GLN A 54 -12.81 -7.03 -6.57
CA GLN A 54 -11.92 -5.88 -6.66
C GLN A 54 -12.18 -5.05 -7.92
N ILE A 55 -12.48 -5.67 -9.06
CA ILE A 55 -12.84 -4.93 -10.29
C ILE A 55 -14.15 -4.15 -10.12
N PHE A 56 -15.16 -4.74 -9.48
CA PHE A 56 -16.43 -4.05 -9.21
C PHE A 56 -16.23 -2.83 -8.31
N PHE A 57 -15.48 -2.98 -7.22
CA PHE A 57 -15.18 -1.86 -6.32
C PHE A 57 -14.24 -0.82 -6.97
N SER A 58 -13.24 -1.25 -7.74
CA SER A 58 -12.28 -0.34 -8.39
C SER A 58 -12.95 0.56 -9.42
N LEU A 59 -13.86 0.02 -10.23
CA LEU A 59 -14.60 0.79 -11.23
C LEU A 59 -15.86 1.46 -10.65
N GLY A 60 -16.25 1.16 -9.41
CA GLY A 60 -17.48 1.67 -8.81
C GLY A 60 -18.76 1.15 -9.49
N LEU A 61 -18.73 -0.08 -10.01
CA LEU A 61 -19.88 -0.69 -10.69
C LEU A 61 -20.99 -1.00 -9.68
N GLY A 62 -22.24 -0.70 -10.06
CA GLY A 62 -23.43 -0.98 -9.23
C GLY A 62 -23.74 0.09 -8.19
N PHE A 63 -22.90 1.11 -8.00
CA PHE A 63 -23.14 2.19 -7.04
C PHE A 63 -24.06 3.30 -7.57
N GLY A 64 -24.31 3.36 -8.88
CA GLY A 64 -25.15 4.39 -9.52
C GLY A 64 -24.45 5.72 -9.81
N SER A 65 -23.25 5.95 -9.29
CA SER A 65 -22.44 7.16 -9.50
C SER A 65 -22.13 7.40 -10.99
N LEU A 66 -21.68 6.36 -11.70
CA LEU A 66 -21.38 6.45 -13.14
C LEU A 66 -22.62 6.73 -13.98
N ILE A 67 -23.78 6.18 -13.60
CA ILE A 67 -25.06 6.43 -14.28
C ILE A 67 -25.47 7.88 -14.07
N ALA A 68 -25.37 8.37 -12.82
CA ALA A 68 -25.64 9.77 -12.49
C ALA A 68 -24.69 10.73 -13.23
N PHE A 69 -23.40 10.43 -13.34
CA PHE A 69 -22.48 11.28 -14.11
C PHE A 69 -22.73 11.21 -15.61
N ALA A 70 -23.08 10.04 -16.13
CA ALA A 70 -23.37 9.87 -17.55
C ALA A 70 -24.66 10.60 -17.97
N SER A 71 -25.65 10.75 -17.08
CA SER A 71 -26.92 11.42 -17.40
C SER A 71 -26.77 12.93 -17.66
N TYR A 72 -25.68 13.54 -17.19
CA TYR A 72 -25.35 14.94 -17.48
C TYR A 72 -24.64 15.16 -18.81
N ASN A 73 -24.26 14.09 -19.54
CA ASN A 73 -23.59 14.22 -20.83
C ASN A 73 -24.57 14.50 -21.98
N GLU A 74 -24.07 15.10 -23.06
CA GLU A 74 -24.82 15.26 -24.30
C GLU A 74 -25.20 13.89 -24.92
N PRO A 75 -26.40 13.75 -25.53
CA PRO A 75 -26.85 12.49 -26.11
C PRO A 75 -25.97 11.95 -27.25
N THR A 76 -25.28 12.83 -27.97
CA THR A 76 -24.38 12.49 -29.08
C THR A 76 -22.97 12.11 -28.63
N ASN A 77 -22.70 12.13 -27.33
CA ASN A 77 -21.38 11.87 -26.79
C ASN A 77 -20.99 10.38 -26.95
N ASN A 78 -19.72 10.12 -27.27
CA ASN A 78 -19.23 8.75 -27.52
C ASN A 78 -18.96 8.00 -26.19
N CYS A 79 -20.01 7.39 -25.64
CA CYS A 79 -19.94 6.66 -24.38
C CYS A 79 -19.02 5.42 -24.44
N GLN A 80 -18.94 4.74 -25.59
CA GLN A 80 -18.08 3.57 -25.78
C GLN A 80 -16.60 3.94 -25.59
N ARG A 81 -16.16 5.04 -26.21
CA ARG A 81 -14.78 5.51 -26.08
C ARG A 81 -14.46 5.90 -24.64
N HIS A 82 -15.38 6.55 -23.95
CA HIS A 82 -15.19 6.95 -22.55
C HIS A 82 -15.07 5.72 -21.64
N ALA A 83 -15.92 4.71 -21.83
CA ALA A 83 -15.88 3.46 -21.04
C ALA A 83 -14.54 2.72 -21.20
N ILE A 84 -14.02 2.62 -22.42
CA ILE A 84 -12.72 1.99 -22.70
C ILE A 84 -11.59 2.78 -22.02
N ILE A 85 -11.56 4.11 -22.21
CA ILE A 85 -10.49 4.97 -21.65
C ILE A 85 -10.49 4.90 -20.11
N VAL A 86 -11.66 5.03 -19.48
CA VAL A 86 -11.76 4.97 -18.01
C VAL A 86 -11.32 3.61 -17.48
N SER A 87 -11.70 2.52 -18.14
CA SER A 87 -11.31 1.17 -17.72
C SER A 87 -9.79 0.96 -17.81
N LEU A 88 -9.17 1.43 -18.90
CA LEU A 88 -7.72 1.35 -19.08
C LEU A 88 -6.97 2.19 -18.04
N ILE A 89 -7.38 3.44 -17.84
CA ILE A 89 -6.78 4.32 -16.83
C ILE A 89 -6.89 3.67 -15.45
N ASN A 90 -8.07 3.15 -15.08
CA ASN A 90 -8.26 2.48 -13.80
C ASN A 90 -7.25 1.35 -13.58
N SER A 91 -7.13 0.41 -14.52
CA SER A 91 -6.21 -0.72 -14.41
C SER A 91 -4.74 -0.29 -14.41
N THR A 92 -4.36 0.66 -15.27
CA THR A 92 -2.99 1.19 -15.30
C THR A 92 -2.65 1.88 -13.98
N THR A 93 -3.56 2.68 -13.43
CA THR A 93 -3.37 3.35 -12.14
C THR A 93 -3.26 2.34 -11.00
N SER A 94 -4.03 1.25 -11.01
CA SER A 94 -3.87 0.17 -10.02
C SER A 94 -2.49 -0.45 -10.07
N ILE A 95 -2.00 -0.82 -11.26
CA ILE A 95 -0.65 -1.40 -11.43
C ILE A 95 0.42 -0.40 -10.99
N PHE A 96 0.29 0.86 -11.40
CA PHE A 96 1.21 1.93 -11.04
C PHE A 96 1.29 2.15 -9.53
N ALA A 97 0.14 2.24 -8.85
CA ALA A 97 0.07 2.39 -7.41
C ALA A 97 0.61 1.16 -6.66
N SER A 98 0.42 -0.06 -7.21
CA SER A 98 1.03 -1.28 -6.67
C SER A 98 2.55 -1.24 -6.74
N ILE A 99 3.14 -0.83 -7.88
CA ILE A 99 4.60 -0.69 -8.02
C ILE A 99 5.15 0.30 -6.99
N VAL A 100 4.51 1.47 -6.85
CA VAL A 100 4.88 2.46 -5.83
C VAL A 100 4.82 1.85 -4.43
N THR A 101 3.73 1.16 -4.10
CA THR A 101 3.52 0.54 -2.79
C THR A 101 4.55 -0.54 -2.48
N PHE A 102 4.78 -1.46 -3.39
CA PHE A 102 5.73 -2.55 -3.18
C PHE A 102 7.18 -2.07 -3.15
N SER A 103 7.53 -0.96 -3.81
CA SER A 103 8.85 -0.34 -3.67
C SER A 103 9.10 0.16 -2.23
N ILE A 104 8.14 0.88 -1.64
CA ILE A 104 8.23 1.37 -0.25
C ILE A 104 8.18 0.20 0.75
N TYR A 105 7.37 -0.80 0.45
CA TYR A 105 7.25 -2.00 1.28
C TYR A 105 8.56 -2.81 1.32
N GLY A 106 9.25 -2.96 0.17
CA GLY A 106 10.56 -3.59 0.10
C GLY A 106 11.62 -2.87 0.93
N PHE A 107 11.62 -1.52 0.90
CA PHE A 107 12.46 -0.72 1.79
C PHE A 107 12.18 -1.00 3.27
N LYS A 108 10.90 -0.98 3.68
CA LYS A 108 10.51 -1.28 5.07
C LYS A 108 10.97 -2.68 5.50
N ALA A 109 10.72 -3.70 4.69
CA ALA A 109 11.09 -5.07 4.99
C ALA A 109 12.61 -5.23 5.12
N THR A 110 13.36 -4.60 4.22
CA THR A 110 14.84 -4.63 4.23
C THR A 110 15.39 -3.90 5.45
N PHE A 111 14.86 -2.72 5.78
CA PHE A 111 15.25 -1.97 6.97
C PHE A 111 14.97 -2.74 8.27
N ASN A 112 13.79 -3.37 8.38
CA ASN A 112 13.43 -4.17 9.54
C ASN A 112 14.30 -5.43 9.68
N TYR A 113 14.61 -6.08 8.56
CA TYR A 113 15.52 -7.22 8.50
C TYR A 113 16.93 -6.83 8.97
N GLU A 114 17.51 -5.76 8.42
CA GLU A 114 18.84 -5.27 8.81
C GLU A 114 18.87 -4.82 10.27
N SER A 115 17.82 -4.15 10.76
CA SER A 115 17.70 -3.78 12.18
C SER A 115 17.61 -5.01 13.10
N CYS A 116 16.93 -6.07 12.66
CA CYS A 116 16.87 -7.35 13.39
C CYS A 116 18.27 -7.98 13.49
N ILE A 117 18.99 -8.07 12.37
CA ILE A 117 20.34 -8.63 12.30
C ILE A 117 21.31 -7.84 13.20
N ASN A 118 21.30 -6.51 13.11
CA ASN A 118 22.18 -5.67 13.93
C ASN A 118 21.92 -5.83 15.43
N LYS A 119 20.67 -5.99 15.85
CA LYS A 119 20.33 -6.28 17.26
C LYS A 119 20.88 -7.63 17.70
N VAL A 120 20.79 -8.65 16.86
CA VAL A 120 21.36 -9.98 17.16
C VAL A 120 22.88 -9.91 17.24
N ILE A 121 23.53 -9.21 16.32
CA ILE A 121 24.99 -9.00 16.35
C ILE A 121 25.40 -8.31 17.64
N LEU A 122 24.78 -7.17 17.99
CA LEU A 122 25.08 -6.45 19.23
C LEU A 122 24.84 -7.29 20.48
N LEU A 123 23.79 -8.10 20.48
CA LEU A 123 23.48 -9.01 21.58
C LEU A 123 24.54 -10.11 21.74
N LEU A 124 25.07 -10.65 20.64
CA LEU A 124 26.18 -11.60 20.67
C LEU A 124 27.51 -10.94 21.10
N LEU A 125 27.82 -9.77 20.55
CA LEU A 125 29.05 -9.03 20.90
C LEU A 125 29.09 -8.72 22.41
N ASN A 126 27.98 -8.24 22.98
CA ASN A 126 27.90 -7.92 24.41
C ASN A 126 27.86 -9.17 25.31
N ALA A 127 27.21 -10.25 24.87
CA ALA A 127 27.10 -11.46 25.69
C ALA A 127 28.41 -12.25 25.77
N PHE A 128 29.21 -12.24 24.70
CA PHE A 128 30.46 -13.00 24.60
C PHE A 128 31.72 -12.13 24.63
N ASP A 129 31.57 -10.83 24.92
CA ASP A 129 32.66 -9.82 25.00
C ASP A 129 33.58 -9.84 23.76
N LEU A 130 32.96 -9.87 22.58
CA LEU A 130 33.66 -9.94 21.29
C LEU A 130 34.00 -8.53 20.78
N GLU A 131 35.10 -8.40 20.03
CA GLU A 131 35.53 -7.13 19.44
C GLU A 131 34.53 -6.62 18.39
N GLU A 132 34.28 -5.30 18.36
CA GLU A 132 33.40 -4.68 17.38
C GLU A 132 33.90 -4.92 15.95
N GLY A 133 33.03 -5.43 15.08
CA GLY A 133 33.37 -5.78 13.69
C GLY A 133 33.85 -7.22 13.48
N SER A 134 34.04 -8.01 14.54
CA SER A 134 34.32 -9.46 14.43
C SER A 134 33.13 -10.25 13.87
N VAL A 135 31.90 -9.81 14.17
CA VAL A 135 30.65 -10.38 13.69
C VAL A 135 29.98 -9.41 12.72
N THR A 136 29.68 -9.90 11.52
CA THR A 136 29.04 -9.20 10.41
C THR A 136 27.81 -9.98 9.94
N ALA A 137 26.96 -9.37 9.09
CA ALA A 137 25.79 -10.06 8.57
C ALA A 137 26.14 -11.33 7.78
N ASP A 138 27.27 -11.32 7.07
CA ASP A 138 27.70 -12.43 6.21
C ASP A 138 28.23 -13.63 7.01
N ASN A 139 28.95 -13.39 8.12
CA ASN A 139 29.52 -14.45 8.96
C ASN A 139 28.62 -14.86 10.15
N LEU A 140 27.44 -14.24 10.29
CA LEU A 140 26.58 -14.44 11.45
C LEU A 140 26.14 -15.89 11.65
N SER A 141 25.86 -16.62 10.56
CA SER A 141 25.45 -18.02 10.65
C SER A 141 26.59 -18.89 11.19
N GLU A 142 27.79 -18.74 10.63
CA GLU A 142 28.96 -19.49 11.05
C GLU A 142 29.37 -19.15 12.50
N MET A 143 29.27 -17.87 12.87
CA MET A 143 29.58 -17.43 14.23
C MET A 143 28.58 -18.00 15.25
N LYS A 144 27.30 -18.08 14.91
CA LYS A 144 26.29 -18.72 15.77
C LYS A 144 26.63 -20.18 16.01
N ASP A 145 27.02 -20.91 14.96
CA ASP A 145 27.39 -22.33 15.08
C ASP A 145 28.67 -22.49 15.92
N TYR A 146 29.66 -21.62 15.73
CA TYR A 146 30.89 -21.59 16.53
C TYR A 146 30.64 -21.32 18.01
N LEU A 147 29.82 -20.30 18.33
CA LEU A 147 29.47 -19.95 19.70
C LEU A 147 28.63 -21.04 20.36
N MET A 148 27.73 -21.68 19.61
CA MET A 148 26.94 -22.81 20.13
C MET A 148 27.83 -24.00 20.48
N ALA A 149 28.88 -24.28 19.68
CA ALA A 149 29.82 -25.36 19.94
C ALA A 149 30.79 -25.05 21.10
N THR A 150 31.25 -23.79 21.21
CA THR A 150 32.28 -23.37 22.17
C THR A 150 31.69 -23.05 23.55
N TYR A 151 30.52 -22.39 23.60
CA TYR A 151 29.87 -21.92 24.82
C TYR A 151 28.40 -22.37 24.91
N PRO A 152 28.12 -23.69 24.96
CA PRO A 152 26.76 -24.23 24.83
C PRO A 152 25.81 -23.77 25.95
N GLN A 153 26.29 -23.59 27.19
CA GLN A 153 25.43 -23.20 28.31
C GLN A 153 25.01 -21.72 28.25
N GLU A 154 25.93 -20.82 27.94
CA GLU A 154 25.67 -19.39 27.78
C GLU A 154 24.78 -19.14 26.55
N TYR A 155 25.09 -19.81 25.44
CA TYR A 155 24.29 -19.73 24.23
C TYR A 155 22.85 -20.21 24.45
N ALA A 156 22.64 -21.28 25.20
CA ALA A 156 21.30 -21.79 25.53
C ALA A 156 20.46 -20.79 26.35
N GLN A 157 21.08 -20.00 27.23
CA GLN A 157 20.40 -18.96 27.99
C GLN A 157 20.03 -17.74 27.12
N LEU A 158 20.86 -17.48 26.11
CA LEU A 158 20.70 -16.36 25.19
C LEU A 158 19.75 -16.66 24.02
N ALA A 159 19.62 -17.93 23.63
CA ALA A 159 18.80 -18.41 22.52
C ALA A 159 17.36 -17.85 22.47
N PRO A 160 16.62 -17.67 23.59
CA PRO A 160 15.28 -17.08 23.57
C PRO A 160 15.25 -15.62 23.10
N GLN A 161 16.36 -14.90 23.25
CA GLN A 161 16.50 -13.50 22.84
C GLN A 161 16.98 -13.35 21.39
N ILE A 162 17.55 -14.41 20.82
CA ILE A 162 18.00 -14.44 19.43
C ILE A 162 16.78 -14.61 18.52
N LYS A 163 16.32 -13.50 17.94
CA LYS A 163 15.23 -13.52 16.96
C LYS A 163 15.71 -14.14 15.64
N ASN A 164 14.89 -15.00 15.03
CA ASN A 164 15.12 -15.46 13.67
C ASN A 164 14.77 -14.32 12.69
N CYS A 165 15.79 -13.72 12.08
CA CYS A 165 15.63 -12.63 11.13
C CYS A 165 15.56 -13.22 9.71
N SER A 166 14.41 -13.08 9.03
CA SER A 166 14.23 -13.52 7.64
C SER A 166 13.56 -12.42 6.83
N LEU A 167 14.15 -12.07 5.70
CA LEU A 167 13.61 -11.04 4.80
C LEU A 167 12.27 -11.49 4.20
N GLU A 168 12.16 -12.75 3.80
CA GLU A 168 10.90 -13.31 3.25
C GLU A 168 9.77 -13.23 4.28
N ALA A 169 10.07 -13.53 5.55
CA ALA A 169 9.08 -13.41 6.62
C ALA A 169 8.58 -11.97 6.80
N GLU A 170 9.47 -10.98 6.69
CA GLU A 170 9.09 -9.57 6.74
C GLU A 170 8.25 -9.17 5.52
N LEU A 171 8.52 -9.70 4.32
CA LEU A 171 7.74 -9.47 3.09
C LEU A 171 6.36 -10.18 3.11
N ASP A 172 6.27 -11.35 3.73
CA ASP A 172 5.01 -12.08 3.89
C ASP A 172 4.07 -11.40 4.91
N THR A 173 4.58 -10.48 5.75
CA THR A 173 3.74 -9.71 6.69
C THR A 173 2.89 -8.61 6.04
N ALA A 174 2.77 -8.60 4.72
CA ALA A 174 2.12 -7.53 3.97
C ALA A 174 0.68 -7.33 4.47
N VAL A 175 0.48 -6.25 5.21
CA VAL A 175 -0.81 -5.93 5.84
C VAL A 175 -1.79 -5.51 4.74
N GLN A 176 -3.00 -6.07 4.74
CA GLN A 176 -4.07 -5.66 3.84
C GLN A 176 -4.94 -4.55 4.45
N GLY A 177 -5.58 -3.76 3.59
CA GLY A 177 -6.55 -2.75 4.01
C GLY A 177 -5.91 -1.55 4.70
N THR A 178 -6.55 -1.05 5.77
CA THR A 178 -6.16 0.20 6.45
C THR A 178 -4.78 0.12 7.10
N GLY A 179 -4.35 -1.06 7.55
CA GLY A 179 -3.04 -1.25 8.17
C GLY A 179 -1.87 -0.99 7.21
N LEU A 180 -2.06 -1.22 5.91
CA LEU A 180 -1.07 -0.84 4.89
C LEU A 180 -0.82 0.67 4.91
N ALA A 181 -1.90 1.45 4.95
CA ALA A 181 -1.79 2.90 4.88
C ALA A 181 -1.29 3.54 6.19
N PHE A 182 -1.80 3.07 7.33
CA PHE A 182 -1.56 3.73 8.61
C PHE A 182 -0.42 3.15 9.44
N ILE A 183 -0.01 1.91 9.19
CA ILE A 183 1.09 1.25 9.92
C ILE A 183 2.31 1.12 9.01
N VAL A 184 2.14 0.46 7.87
CA VAL A 184 3.26 0.13 6.99
C VAL A 184 3.88 1.38 6.38
N TYR A 185 3.06 2.25 5.77
CA TYR A 185 3.56 3.49 5.17
C TYR A 185 4.10 4.48 6.20
N SER A 186 3.48 4.61 7.37
CA SER A 186 3.95 5.53 8.41
C SER A 186 5.29 5.09 9.00
N GLU A 187 5.46 3.78 9.24
CA GLU A 187 6.72 3.18 9.68
C GLU A 187 7.82 3.36 8.62
N ALA A 188 7.51 3.14 7.35
CA ALA A 188 8.45 3.37 6.27
C ALA A 188 8.85 4.85 6.17
N ILE A 189 7.88 5.78 6.17
CA ILE A 189 8.12 7.22 6.06
C ILE A 189 9.01 7.72 7.20
N LYS A 190 8.81 7.22 8.43
CA LYS A 190 9.62 7.59 9.59
C LYS A 190 11.12 7.35 9.37
N ASN A 191 11.48 6.34 8.57
CA ASN A 191 12.85 5.95 8.30
C ASN A 191 13.43 6.58 7.02
N MET A 192 12.67 7.42 6.30
CA MET A 192 13.16 8.17 5.15
C MET A 192 13.77 9.51 5.56
N GLU A 193 14.68 10.04 4.74
CA GLU A 193 15.13 11.43 4.88
C GLU A 193 13.95 12.40 4.68
N VAL A 194 13.86 13.44 5.52
CA VAL A 194 12.78 14.44 5.53
C VAL A 194 11.38 13.81 5.72
N PRO A 195 11.15 13.04 6.80
CA PRO A 195 9.92 12.27 7.01
C PRO A 195 8.65 13.14 7.10
N GLN A 196 8.77 14.38 7.55
CA GLN A 196 7.64 15.31 7.69
C GLN A 196 7.01 15.66 6.34
N LEU A 197 7.85 15.90 5.32
CA LEU A 197 7.38 16.27 3.97
C LEU A 197 6.59 15.11 3.34
N TYR A 198 7.18 13.91 3.36
CA TYR A 198 6.56 12.71 2.81
C TYR A 198 5.27 12.37 3.55
N SER A 199 5.24 12.46 4.88
CA SER A 199 4.02 12.24 5.67
C SER A 199 2.87 13.16 5.25
N VAL A 200 3.13 14.47 5.13
CA VAL A 200 2.11 15.44 4.68
C VAL A 200 1.62 15.11 3.27
N LEU A 201 2.54 14.85 2.32
CA LEU A 201 2.17 14.49 0.95
C LEU A 201 1.31 13.22 0.90
N TYR A 202 1.66 12.19 1.65
CA TYR A 202 0.94 10.92 1.70
C TYR A 202 -0.47 11.07 2.25
N PHE A 203 -0.61 11.67 3.44
CA PHE A 203 -1.93 11.81 4.06
C PHE A 203 -2.81 12.80 3.29
N PHE A 204 -2.23 13.83 2.68
CA PHE A 204 -2.96 14.74 1.82
C PHE A 204 -3.42 14.06 0.51
N MET A 205 -2.60 13.19 -0.07
CA MET A 205 -3.02 12.33 -1.19
C MET A 205 -4.19 11.41 -0.78
N LEU A 206 -4.09 10.71 0.36
CA LEU A 206 -5.16 9.85 0.85
C LEU A 206 -6.46 10.63 1.08
N LEU A 207 -6.37 11.84 1.62
CA LEU A 207 -7.50 12.74 1.78
C LEU A 207 -8.15 13.07 0.43
N MET A 208 -7.35 13.43 -0.59
CA MET A 208 -7.87 13.76 -1.92
C MET A 208 -8.51 12.57 -2.62
N LEU A 209 -7.92 11.37 -2.51
CA LEU A 209 -8.52 10.13 -3.00
C LEU A 209 -9.86 9.84 -2.30
N GLY A 210 -9.92 10.04 -0.98
CA GLY A 210 -11.16 9.90 -0.20
C GLY A 210 -12.24 10.88 -0.63
N ILE A 211 -11.90 12.17 -0.76
CA ILE A 211 -12.84 13.21 -1.20
C ILE A 211 -13.36 12.92 -2.61
N GLY A 212 -12.49 12.52 -3.55
CA GLY A 212 -12.89 12.17 -4.92
C GLY A 212 -13.94 11.06 -4.96
N SER A 213 -13.73 9.99 -4.20
CA SER A 213 -14.69 8.89 -4.09
C SER A 213 -16.00 9.32 -3.42
N MET A 214 -15.93 10.13 -2.36
CA MET A 214 -17.14 10.62 -1.67
C MET A 214 -18.01 11.49 -2.57
N LEU A 215 -17.41 12.35 -3.41
CA LEU A 215 -18.17 13.15 -4.39
C LEU A 215 -18.97 12.26 -5.36
N GLY A 216 -18.38 11.15 -5.80
CA GLY A 216 -19.07 10.14 -6.62
C GLY A 216 -20.25 9.49 -5.90
N ASN A 217 -20.04 9.07 -4.65
CA ASN A 217 -21.08 8.43 -3.84
C ASN A 217 -22.22 9.40 -3.50
N THR A 218 -21.91 10.65 -3.15
CA THR A 218 -22.91 11.68 -2.91
C THR A 218 -23.74 11.94 -4.16
N ALA A 219 -23.11 12.04 -5.34
CA ALA A 219 -23.84 12.21 -6.61
C ALA A 219 -24.78 11.03 -6.90
N ALA A 220 -24.35 9.80 -6.59
CA ALA A 220 -25.15 8.60 -6.77
C ALA A 220 -26.42 8.57 -5.90
N ILE A 221 -26.35 9.14 -4.69
CA ILE A 221 -27.49 9.21 -3.77
C ILE A 221 -28.37 10.42 -4.10
N LEU A 222 -27.76 11.58 -4.36
CA LEU A 222 -28.46 12.83 -4.53
C LEU A 222 -29.23 12.92 -5.85
N THR A 223 -28.70 12.33 -6.93
CA THR A 223 -29.33 12.39 -8.25
C THR A 223 -30.70 11.68 -8.25
N PRO A 224 -30.85 10.42 -7.80
CA PRO A 224 -32.15 9.78 -7.68
C PRO A 224 -33.13 10.49 -6.74
N LEU A 225 -32.63 11.06 -5.63
CA LEU A 225 -33.48 11.82 -4.69
C LEU A 225 -34.03 13.10 -5.31
N THR A 226 -33.20 13.80 -6.11
CA THR A 226 -33.58 15.03 -6.80
C THR A 226 -34.50 14.76 -7.99
N ASP A 227 -34.32 13.63 -8.68
CA ASP A 227 -35.15 13.21 -9.81
C ASP A 227 -36.50 12.61 -9.37
N SER A 228 -36.62 12.19 -8.10
CA SER A 228 -37.85 11.65 -7.55
C SER A 228 -38.93 12.73 -7.40
N LYS A 229 -40.01 12.59 -8.18
CA LYS A 229 -41.15 13.53 -8.16
C LYS A 229 -41.79 13.71 -6.78
N VAL A 230 -41.79 12.67 -5.94
CA VAL A 230 -42.39 12.70 -4.59
C VAL A 230 -41.55 13.53 -3.61
N ILE A 231 -40.23 13.42 -3.71
CA ILE A 231 -39.30 14.10 -2.80
C ILE A 231 -39.07 15.54 -3.27
N ALA A 232 -38.84 15.73 -4.57
CA ALA A 232 -38.65 17.04 -5.18
C ALA A 232 -39.88 17.94 -5.08
N SER A 233 -41.10 17.38 -4.96
CA SER A 233 -42.30 18.19 -4.70
C SER A 233 -42.42 18.65 -3.24
N ARG A 234 -41.73 17.99 -2.30
CA ARG A 234 -41.88 18.21 -0.86
C ARG A 234 -40.75 19.03 -0.26
N PHE A 235 -39.54 18.97 -0.84
CA PHE A 235 -38.36 19.68 -0.35
C PHE A 235 -37.65 20.42 -1.50
N PRO A 236 -37.18 21.66 -1.26
CA PRO A 236 -36.36 22.38 -2.23
C PRO A 236 -34.97 21.74 -2.35
N LYS A 237 -34.29 21.93 -3.49
CA LYS A 237 -33.03 21.24 -3.81
C LYS A 237 -31.94 21.51 -2.78
N GLU A 238 -31.90 22.71 -2.22
CA GLU A 238 -30.95 23.16 -1.21
C GLU A 238 -31.09 22.35 0.10
N VAL A 239 -32.31 21.94 0.46
CA VAL A 239 -32.56 21.10 1.64
C VAL A 239 -32.19 19.64 1.39
N ILE A 240 -32.29 19.17 0.13
CA ILE A 240 -31.94 17.80 -0.25
C ILE A 240 -30.41 17.66 -0.41
N SER A 241 -29.73 18.69 -0.91
CA SER A 241 -28.28 18.70 -1.14
C SER A 241 -27.45 18.98 0.11
N GLY A 242 -28.07 19.51 1.17
CA GLY A 242 -27.40 19.92 2.42
C GLY A 242 -26.84 21.33 2.36
#